data_AF-A0AAD5UT55-F1
#
_entry.id   AF-A0AAD5UT55-F1
#
_cell.length_a   1.000
_cell.length_b   1.000
_cell.length_c   1.000
_cell.angle_alpha   90.00
_cell.angle_beta   90.00
_cell.angle_gamma   90.00
#
_symmetry.space_group_name_H-M   'P 1'
#
loop_
_entity.id
_entity.type
_entity.pdbx_description
1 polymer ?
#
loop_
_entity_poly.entity_id
_entity_poly.type
_entity_poly.pdbx_seq_one_letter_code
_entity_poly.pdbx_strand_id
1 'polypeptide(L)' 'MNFDESPSKLTPPEFMAVLIAGFGNELSPLTSKGSEGPSPKALLPVANKPMLDYPLAWLESSGIRGKPDILSHTTHPEG' A
#
# COMPACT_ATOMS: atom_id res chain seq x y z
N MET A 1 42.33 8.94 -17.90
CA MET A 1 41.05 8.53 -18.50
C MET A 1 39.96 9.25 -17.73
N ASN A 2 39.36 10.28 -18.32
CA ASN A 2 38.15 10.88 -17.76
C ASN A 2 36.99 9.98 -18.17
N PHE A 3 36.40 9.31 -17.19
CA PHE A 3 35.14 8.60 -17.38
C PHE A 3 34.07 9.68 -17.56
N ASP A 4 33.54 9.76 -18.77
CA ASP A 4 32.37 10.56 -19.08
C ASP A 4 31.21 10.00 -18.26
N GLU A 5 30.89 10.66 -17.15
CA GLU A 5 29.72 10.37 -16.32
C GLU A 5 28.50 10.88 -17.08
N SER A 6 28.08 10.10 -18.08
CA SER A 6 26.84 10.35 -18.79
C SER A 6 25.69 10.27 -17.77
N PRO A 7 24.79 11.28 -17.67
CA PRO A 7 23.68 11.21 -16.75
C PRO A 7 22.86 9.97 -17.09
N SER A 8 22.78 9.03 -16.16
CA SER A 8 21.99 7.81 -16.31
C SER A 8 20.58 8.22 -16.72
N LYS A 9 20.23 7.94 -17.97
CA LYS A 9 18.93 8.28 -18.55
C LYS A 9 17.87 7.64 -17.66
N LEU A 10 17.13 8.45 -16.89
CA LEU A 10 16.04 7.96 -16.06
C LEU A 10 14.97 7.40 -16.99
N THR A 11 14.94 6.09 -17.17
CA THR A 11 13.86 5.41 -17.86
C THR A 11 12.56 5.70 -17.11
N PRO A 12 11.54 6.27 -17.77
CA PRO A 12 10.26 6.48 -17.14
C PRO A 12 9.67 5.13 -16.69
N PRO A 13 8.97 5.08 -15.54
CA PRO A 13 8.35 3.86 -15.07
C PRO A 13 7.32 3.35 -16.10
N GLU A 14 7.41 2.07 -16.47
CA GLU A 14 6.49 1.45 -17.42
C GLU A 14 5.10 1.20 -16.82
N PHE A 15 5.06 0.92 -15.51
CA PHE A 15 3.84 0.60 -14.77
C PHE A 15 3.78 1.39 -13.46
N MET A 16 2.55 1.70 -13.05
CA MET A 16 2.25 2.34 -11.76
C MET A 16 1.39 1.40 -10.94
N ALA A 17 1.81 1.14 -9.69
CA ALA A 17 1.06 0.30 -8.77
C ALA A 17 0.08 1.13 -7.93
N VAL A 18 -1.17 0.67 -7.84
CA VAL A 18 -2.20 1.24 -6.99
C VAL A 18 -2.73 0.15 -6.06
N LEU A 19 -2.66 0.36 -4.74
CA LEU A 19 -3.25 -0.53 -3.75
C LEU A 19 -4.54 0.08 -3.21
N ILE A 20 -5.60 -0.71 -3.19
CA ILE A 20 -6.89 -0.30 -2.63
C ILE A 20 -7.02 -0.86 -1.22
N ALA A 21 -6.97 0.03 -0.23
CA ALA A 21 -7.11 -0.28 1.18
C ALA A 21 -8.51 0.16 1.68
N GLY A 22 -9.52 -0.67 1.41
CA GLY A 22 -10.89 -0.43 1.88
C GLY A 22 -11.02 -0.50 3.41
N PHE A 23 -12.14 -0.01 3.95
CA PHE A 23 -12.40 0.06 5.39
C PHE A 23 -12.41 -1.30 6.09
N GLY A 24 -12.81 -2.36 5.38
CA GLY A 24 -12.86 -3.73 5.91
C GLY A 24 -14.14 -4.04 6.69
N ASN A 25 -15.29 -3.60 6.19
CA ASN A 25 -16.61 -3.81 6.81
C ASN A 25 -16.89 -5.28 7.17
N GLU A 26 -16.45 -6.22 6.33
CA GLU A 26 -16.62 -7.67 6.52
C GLU A 26 -15.68 -8.27 7.57
N LEU A 27 -14.74 -7.48 8.11
CA LEU A 27 -13.80 -7.89 9.16
C LEU A 27 -14.22 -7.39 10.54
N SER A 28 -15.46 -6.92 10.70
CA SER A 28 -16.02 -6.60 12.02
C SER A 28 -15.94 -7.83 12.94
N PRO A 29 -15.45 -7.72 14.19
CA PRO A 29 -15.20 -6.48 14.94
C PRO A 29 -13.79 -5.89 14.81
N LEU A 30 -12.88 -6.50 14.05
CA LEU A 30 -11.45 -6.11 14.01
C LEU A 30 -11.21 -4.71 13.42
N THR A 31 -12.10 -4.26 12.55
CA THR A 31 -12.05 -2.96 11.86
C THR A 31 -13.08 -1.97 12.37
N SER A 32 -13.95 -2.38 13.30
CA SER A 32 -14.96 -1.50 13.89
C SER A 32 -14.33 -0.56 14.92
N LYS A 33 -15.03 0.53 15.28
CA LYS A 33 -14.54 1.48 16.29
C LYS A 33 -14.46 0.79 17.66
N GLY A 34 -13.25 0.41 18.07
CA GLY A 34 -12.95 0.05 19.46
C GLY A 34 -12.80 1.29 20.34
N SER A 35 -12.40 1.11 21.59
CA SER A 35 -12.12 2.20 22.54
C SER A 35 -11.03 3.18 22.05
N GLU A 36 -10.17 2.73 21.14
CA GLU A 36 -9.06 3.51 20.56
C GLU A 36 -9.32 3.98 19.12
N GLY A 37 -10.54 3.77 18.60
CA GLY A 37 -10.91 4.08 17.22
C GLY A 37 -10.83 2.88 16.27
N PRO A 38 -11.17 3.05 14.97
CA PRO A 38 -11.19 1.97 14.00
C PRO A 38 -9.77 1.69 13.50
N SER A 39 -9.32 0.44 13.59
CA SER A 39 -8.06 0.00 12.98
C SER A 39 -8.26 -0.23 11.48
N PRO A 40 -7.52 0.44 10.58
CA PRO A 40 -7.65 0.24 9.14
C PRO A 40 -7.31 -1.21 8.76
N LYS A 41 -8.09 -1.83 7.87
CA LYS A 41 -7.85 -3.20 7.36
C LYS A 41 -6.39 -3.43 6.95
N ALA A 42 -5.77 -2.46 6.27
CA ALA A 42 -4.39 -2.55 5.78
C ALA A 42 -3.36 -2.74 6.90
N LEU A 43 -3.66 -2.32 8.13
CA LEU A 43 -2.76 -2.41 9.28
C LEU A 43 -3.07 -3.58 10.21
N LEU A 44 -4.12 -4.36 9.93
CA LEU A 44 -4.42 -5.55 10.73
C LEU A 44 -3.25 -6.54 10.66
N PRO A 45 -2.86 -7.14 11.80
CA PRO A 45 -1.74 -8.08 11.81
C PRO A 45 -2.14 -9.41 11.15
N VAL A 46 -1.32 -9.87 10.21
CA VAL A 46 -1.32 -11.22 9.65
C VAL A 46 0.09 -11.78 9.90
N ALA A 47 0.17 -12.87 10.66
CA ALA A 47 1.43 -13.47 11.12
C ALA A 47 2.42 -12.43 11.71
N ASN A 48 1.95 -11.57 12.62
CA ASN A 48 2.71 -10.52 13.29
C ASN A 48 3.28 -9.42 12.37
N LYS A 49 2.75 -9.29 11.15
CA LYS A 49 3.07 -8.18 10.24
C LYS A 49 1.79 -7.48 9.79
N PRO A 50 1.83 -6.16 9.49
CA PRO A 50 0.68 -5.50 8.89
C PRO A 50 0.26 -6.20 7.59
N MET A 51 -1.04 -6.34 7.33
CA MET A 51 -1.57 -6.96 6.10
C MET A 51 -0.96 -6.34 4.83
N LEU A 52 -0.66 -5.04 4.86
CA LEU A 52 -0.02 -4.30 3.77
C LEU A 52 1.40 -4.77 3.42
N ASP A 53 2.12 -5.45 4.32
CA ASP A 53 3.48 -5.94 4.09
C ASP A 53 3.54 -6.91 2.90
N TYR A 54 2.52 -7.77 2.75
CA TYR A 54 2.53 -8.82 1.73
C TYR A 54 2.34 -8.28 0.31
N PRO A 55 1.35 -7.41 0.00
CA PRO A 55 1.25 -6.78 -1.31
C PRO A 55 2.45 -5.92 -1.65
N LEU A 56 3.03 -5.21 -0.67
CA LEU A 56 4.23 -4.39 -0.89
C LEU A 56 5.44 -5.25 -1.23
N ALA A 57 5.69 -6.32 -0.48
CA ALA A 57 6.78 -7.27 -0.77
C ALA A 57 6.62 -7.90 -2.17
N TRP A 58 5.38 -8.19 -2.59
CA TRP A 58 5.10 -8.66 -3.93
C TRP A 58 5.43 -7.61 -5.00
N LEU A 59 5.04 -6.35 -4.80
CA LEU A 59 5.37 -5.25 -5.72
C LEU A 59 6.87 -4.94 -5.78
N GLU A 60 7.58 -5.02 -4.66
CA GLU A 60 9.03 -4.90 -4.62
C GLU A 60 9.69 -6.01 -5.43
N SER A 61 9.18 -7.24 -5.34
CA SER A 61 9.69 -8.38 -6.10
C SER A 61 9.35 -8.35 -7.59
N SER A 62 8.28 -7.64 -7.99
CA SER A 62 7.84 -7.57 -9.40
C SER A 62 8.64 -6.57 -10.24
N GLY A 63 9.53 -5.79 -9.61
CA GLY A 63 10.35 -4.81 -10.30
C GLY A 63 9.62 -3.52 -10.66
N ILE A 64 8.37 -3.34 -10.20
CA ILE A 64 7.66 -2.06 -10.30
C ILE A 64 8.36 -1.05 -9.39
N ARG A 65 8.98 -0.04 -10.00
CA ARG A 65 9.77 0.97 -9.29
C ARG A 65 8.94 2.20 -8.99
N GLY A 66 8.97 2.65 -7.74
CA GLY A 66 8.29 3.87 -7.30
C GLY A 66 7.56 3.68 -5.98
N LYS A 67 6.93 4.76 -5.49
CA LYS A 67 6.01 4.66 -4.35
C LYS A 67 4.64 4.28 -4.89
N PRO A 68 4.02 3.19 -4.42
CA PRO A 68 2.68 2.86 -4.83
C PRO A 68 1.67 3.83 -4.20
N ASP A 69 0.61 4.16 -4.95
CA ASP A 69 -0.49 4.96 -4.42
C ASP A 69 -1.43 4.06 -3.62
N ILE A 70 -1.68 4.41 -2.37
CA ILE A 70 -2.60 3.69 -1.49
C ILE A 70 -3.90 4.49 -1.38
N LEU A 71 -4.96 3.95 -1.96
CA LEU A 71 -6.29 4.58 -1.94
C LEU A 71 -7.14 3.98 -0.82
N SER A 72 -7.49 4.81 0.16
CA SER A 72 -8.53 4.47 1.14
C SER A 72 -9.89 4.95 0.61
N HIS A 73 -10.75 4.02 0.20
CA HIS A 73 -12.14 4.36 -0.10
C HIS A 73 -12.90 4.55 1.22
N THR A 74 -13.04 5.79 1.68
CA THR A 74 -13.98 6.14 2.75
C THR A 74 -15.38 6.23 2.15
N THR A 75 -16.11 5.12 2.16
CA THR A 75 -17.57 5.22 2.08
C THR A 75 -18.02 6.04 3.29
N HIS A 76 -18.59 7.22 3.06
CA HIS A 76 -19.32 7.92 4.11
C HIS A 76 -20.40 6.96 4.63
N PRO A 77 -20.60 6.85 5.96
CA PRO A 77 -21.81 6.22 6.47
C PRO A 77 -22.98 7.13 6.06
N GLU A 78 -23.71 6.73 5.02
CA GLU A 78 -25.05 7.24 4.77
C GLU A 78 -25.87 6.99 6.06
N GLY A 79 -26.45 8.06 6.59
CA GLY A 79 -27.26 8.06 7.81
C GLY A 79 -28.64 7.46 7.63
#